data_AF-A0A972HQ16-F1
#
_entry.id   AF-A0A972HQ16-F1
#
_cell.length_a   1.000
_cell.length_b   1.000
_cell.length_c   1.000
_cell.angle_alpha   90.00
_cell.angle_beta   90.00
_cell.angle_gamma   90.00
#
_symmetry.space_group_name_H-M   'P 1'
#
loop_
_entity.id
_entity.type
_entity.pdbx_description
1 polymer ?
#
loop_
_entity_poly.entity_id
_entity_poly.type
_entity_poly.pdbx_seq_one_letter_code
_entity_poly.pdbx_strand_id
1 'polypeptide(L)' 'MTKALPDSGHVEAIPVIDVGPILTDQPDPAVSLRLLAASQDPGFIYIRSHGIPVDVIDKARASALAFFGL' A
#
# COMPACT_ATOMS: atom_id res chain seq x y z
N MET A 1 19.15 32.53 -3.87
CA MET A 1 18.01 31.66 -4.18
C MET A 1 17.29 31.38 -2.88
N THR A 2 16.07 31.90 -2.75
CA THR A 2 15.25 31.89 -1.54
C THR A 2 14.79 30.45 -1.26
N LYS A 3 15.14 29.89 -0.10
CA LYS A 3 14.58 28.62 0.36
C LYS A 3 13.11 28.88 0.71
N ALA A 4 12.20 28.37 -0.13
CA ALA A 4 10.78 28.38 0.18
C ALA A 4 10.53 27.68 1.53
N LEU A 5 9.65 28.24 2.36
CA LEU A 5 9.16 27.54 3.53
C LEU A 5 8.42 26.26 3.06
N PRO A 6 8.51 25.15 3.81
CA PRO A 6 7.74 23.96 3.50
C PRO A 6 6.26 24.35 3.47
N ASP A 7 5.62 24.03 2.36
CA ASP A 7 4.21 24.29 2.13
C ASP A 7 3.40 23.65 3.27
N SER A 8 2.43 24.39 3.81
CA SER A 8 1.58 23.95 4.91
C SER A 8 0.99 22.57 4.59
N GLY A 9 1.42 21.56 5.35
CA GLY A 9 1.27 20.14 5.03
C GLY A 9 -0.13 19.73 4.61
N HIS A 10 -0.34 19.68 3.29
CA HIS A 10 -1.33 18.78 2.72
C HIS A 10 -0.82 17.37 2.98
N VAL A 11 -1.49 16.62 3.86
CA VAL A 11 -1.30 15.16 3.89
C VAL A 11 -1.84 14.67 2.55
N GLU A 12 -0.95 14.48 1.59
CA GLU A 12 -1.31 13.85 0.34
C GLU A 12 -1.92 12.48 0.68
N ALA A 13 -3.13 12.23 0.18
CA ALA A 13 -3.84 11.01 0.51
C ALA A 13 -3.02 9.81 0.03
N ILE A 14 -2.69 8.89 0.93
CA ILE A 14 -1.92 7.69 0.57
C ILE A 14 -2.71 6.94 -0.52
N PRO A 15 -2.10 6.68 -1.69
CA PRO A 15 -2.80 6.07 -2.80
C PRO A 15 -3.26 4.65 -2.46
N VAL A 16 -4.48 4.31 -2.88
CA VAL A 16 -4.99 2.94 -2.88
C VAL A 16 -4.87 2.36 -4.28
N ILE A 17 -4.09 1.29 -4.44
CA ILE A 17 -3.87 0.62 -5.72
C ILE A 17 -4.52 -0.77 -5.69
N ASP A 18 -5.36 -1.05 -6.69
CA ASP A 18 -5.86 -2.40 -6.93
C ASP A 18 -4.79 -3.21 -7.66
N VAL A 19 -4.23 -4.21 -7.00
CA VAL A 19 -3.17 -5.07 -7.55
C VAL A 19 -3.70 -6.36 -8.16
N GLY A 20 -5.02 -6.58 -8.13
CA GLY A 20 -5.66 -7.76 -8.70
C GLY A 20 -5.25 -8.04 -10.16
N PRO A 21 -5.15 -7.03 -11.05
CA PRO A 21 -4.75 -7.25 -12.43
C PRO A 21 -3.34 -7.84 -12.60
N ILE A 22 -2.42 -7.63 -11.65
CA ILE A 22 -1.06 -8.20 -11.69
C ILE A 22 -1.07 -9.72 -11.39
N LEU A 23 -2.11 -10.21 -10.71
CA LEU A 23 -2.22 -11.62 -10.31
C LEU A 23 -2.80 -12.53 -11.39
N THR A 24 -2.99 -12.02 -12.60
CA THR A 24 -3.59 -12.74 -13.73
C THR A 24 -2.53 -13.23 -14.71
N ASP A 25 -2.90 -14.15 -15.61
CA ASP A 25 -2.02 -14.63 -16.68
C ASP A 25 -1.67 -13.55 -17.73
N GLN A 26 -2.37 -12.42 -17.72
CA GLN A 26 -2.17 -11.27 -18.62
C GLN A 26 -2.10 -9.98 -17.80
N PRO A 27 -0.98 -9.74 -17.10
CA PRO A 27 -0.88 -8.64 -16.16
C PRO A 27 -0.90 -7.28 -16.85
N ASP A 28 -1.61 -6.31 -16.27
CA ASP A 28 -1.64 -4.92 -16.74
C ASP A 28 -0.37 -4.17 -16.27
N PRO A 29 0.53 -3.76 -17.19
CA PRO A 29 1.74 -3.03 -16.85
C PRO A 29 1.46 -1.68 -16.16
N ALA A 30 0.29 -1.07 -16.40
CA ALA A 30 -0.08 0.20 -15.80
C ALA A 30 -0.17 0.11 -14.26
N VAL A 31 -0.59 -1.03 -13.72
CA VAL A 31 -0.64 -1.23 -12.26
C VAL A 31 0.77 -1.25 -11.67
N SER A 32 1.73 -1.91 -12.34
CA SER A 32 3.14 -1.94 -11.93
C SER A 32 3.78 -0.56 -11.98
N LEU A 33 3.48 0.24 -13.02
CA LEU A 33 3.95 1.63 -13.11
C LEU A 33 3.38 2.51 -12.00
N ARG A 34 2.11 2.33 -11.63
CA ARG A 34 1.51 3.03 -10.50
C ARG A 34 2.11 2.63 -9.17
N LEU A 35 2.40 1.34 -8.96
CA LEU A 35 3.12 0.86 -7.77
C LEU A 35 4.52 1.46 -7.69
N LEU A 36 5.26 1.49 -8.81
CA LEU A 36 6.57 2.11 -8.88
C LEU A 36 6.52 3.59 -8.51
N ALA A 37 5.61 4.35 -9.14
CA ALA A 37 5.44 5.77 -8.88
C ALA A 37 5.13 6.02 -7.39
N ALA A 38 4.14 5.32 -6.83
CA ALA A 38 3.74 5.49 -5.44
C ALA A 38 4.82 5.01 -4.44
N SER A 39 5.72 4.09 -4.86
CA SER A 39 6.87 3.66 -4.05
C SER A 39 7.99 4.70 -4.04
N GLN A 40 8.10 5.51 -5.09
CA GLN A 40 9.07 6.60 -5.20
C GLN A 40 8.57 7.88 -4.56
N ASP A 41 7.27 8.17 -4.72
CA ASP A 41 6.60 9.36 -4.20
C ASP A 41 5.08 9.07 -4.13
N PRO A 42 4.45 9.03 -2.93
CA PRO A 42 4.95 9.49 -1.63
C PRO A 42 5.78 8.47 -0.82
N GLY A 43 6.06 7.28 -1.36
CA GLY A 43 6.72 6.19 -0.64
C GLY A 43 5.82 5.38 0.30
N PHE A 44 4.51 5.68 0.29
CA PHE A 44 3.48 4.95 1.02
C PHE A 44 2.35 4.55 0.07
N ILE A 45 1.80 3.35 0.26
CA ILE A 45 0.77 2.78 -0.61
C ILE A 45 -0.15 1.86 0.21
N TYR A 46 -1.46 1.96 0.01
CA TYR A 46 -2.40 0.90 0.37
C TYR A 46 -2.69 0.05 -0.86
N ILE A 47 -2.73 -1.28 -0.70
CA ILE A 47 -3.11 -2.20 -1.77
C ILE A 47 -4.41 -2.93 -1.46
N ARG A 48 -5.19 -3.24 -2.49
CA ARG A 48 -6.37 -4.10 -2.41
C ARG A 48 -6.29 -5.22 -3.46
N SER A 49 -7.10 -6.25 -3.29
CA SER A 49 -7.15 -7.42 -4.18
C SER A 49 -5.79 -8.14 -4.28
N HIS A 50 -5.03 -8.15 -3.18
CA HIS A 50 -3.69 -8.74 -3.07
C HIS A 50 -3.67 -10.28 -3.02
N GLY A 51 -4.81 -10.95 -3.18
CA GLY A 51 -4.92 -12.41 -3.22
C GLY A 51 -4.82 -13.13 -1.87
N ILE A 52 -4.29 -12.47 -0.82
CA ILE A 52 -4.28 -13.05 0.55
C ILE A 52 -5.71 -13.22 1.08
N PRO A 53 -6.13 -14.44 1.48
CA PRO A 53 -7.43 -14.68 2.10
C PRO A 53 -7.60 -13.92 3.43
N VAL A 54 -8.82 -13.43 3.68
CA VAL A 54 -9.14 -12.66 4.90
C VAL A 54 -8.92 -13.48 6.17
N ASP A 55 -9.23 -14.78 6.14
CA ASP A 55 -9.07 -15.64 7.32
C ASP A 55 -7.60 -15.82 7.72
N VAL A 56 -6.67 -15.76 6.76
CA VAL A 56 -5.22 -15.78 7.03
C VAL A 56 -4.80 -14.50 7.74
N ILE A 57 -5.29 -13.34 7.29
CA ILE A 57 -5.01 -12.04 7.92
C ILE A 57 -5.54 -12.02 9.37
N ASP A 58 -6.78 -12.49 9.57
CA ASP A 58 -7.42 -12.52 10.88
C ASP A 58 -6.69 -13.45 11.86
N LYS A 59 -6.29 -14.65 11.41
CA LYS A 59 -5.52 -15.61 12.21
C LYS A 59 -4.15 -15.06 12.59
N ALA A 60 -3.46 -14.39 11.66
CA ALA A 60 -2.17 -13.77 11.92
C ALA A 60 -2.31 -12.67 12.98
N ARG A 61 -3.33 -11.80 12.84
CA ARG A 61 -3.63 -10.76 13.83
C ARG A 61 -3.96 -11.34 15.20
N ALA A 62 -4.80 -12.38 15.26
CA ALA A 62 -5.18 -13.04 16.51
C ALA A 62 -3.96 -13.66 17.21
N SER A 63 -3.08 -14.31 16.46
CA SER A 63 -1.83 -14.89 16.98
C SER A 63 -0.92 -13.83 17.57
N ALA A 64 -0.74 -12.69 16.90
CA ALA A 64 0.07 -11.58 17.40
C ALA A 64 -0.50 -11.01 18.71
N LEU A 65 -1.82 -10.79 18.78
CA LEU A 65 -2.47 -10.30 19.99
C LEU A 65 -2.33 -11.27 21.17
N ALA A 66 -2.43 -12.59 20.93
CA ALA A 66 -2.24 -13.60 21.97
C ALA A 66 -0.79 -13.64 22.48
N PHE A 67 0.19 -13.43 21.62
CA PHE A 67 1.61 -13.41 21.99
C PHE A 67 1.98 -12.16 22.81
N PHE A 68 1.58 -10.97 22.35
CA PHE A 68 1.95 -9.69 22.99
C PHE A 68 1.02 -9.26 24.11
N GLY A 69 -0.14 -9.91 24.28
CA GLY A 69 -1.15 -9.57 25.29
C GLY A 69 -0.94 -10.20 26.67
N LEU A 70 0.24 -10.79 26.92
CA LEU A 70 0.64 -11.39 28.21
C LEU A 70 1.34 -10.36 29.12
#